data_AF-A0A6D1A5X8-F1
#
_entry.id   AF-A0A6D1A5X8-F1
#
_cell.length_a   1.000
_cell.length_b   1.000
_cell.length_c   1.000
_cell.angle_alpha   90.00
_cell.angle_beta   90.00
_cell.angle_gamma   90.00
#
_symmetry.space_group_name_H-M   'P 1'
#
loop_
_entity.id
_entity.type
_entity.pdbx_description
1 polymer ?
#
loop_
_entity_poly.entity_id
_entity_poly.type
_entity_poly.pdbx_seq_one_letter_code
_entity_poly.pdbx_strand_id
1 'polypeptide(L)'
;IEILKEYAYDAPPFYDEDYITDKSMRFMAKEYIRESAINLLTDELPHSIAVEVQDFIEEEDRITINAIIYVKKDSQKGILIGKGASMIKKIGTNARMKMSNQFDTKVTLNLKVKVSNK
;
A
#
# COMPACT_ATOMS: atom_id res chain seq x y z
N ILE A 1 -23.75 7.45 6.45
CA ILE A 1 -23.12 8.79 6.50
C ILE A 1 -24.00 9.77 7.30
N GLU A 2 -25.32 9.78 7.12
CA GLU A 2 -26.24 10.69 7.84
C GLU A 2 -26.19 10.53 9.38
N ILE A 3 -26.26 9.32 9.90
CA ILE A 3 -26.22 9.07 11.36
C ILE A 3 -24.91 9.58 12.00
N LEU A 4 -23.78 9.50 11.29
CA LEU A 4 -22.49 9.98 11.80
C LEU A 4 -22.43 11.51 11.91
N LYS A 5 -23.22 12.25 11.12
CA LYS A 5 -23.26 13.72 11.17
C LYS A 5 -24.04 14.24 12.38
N GLU A 6 -25.05 13.50 12.85
CA GLU A 6 -25.85 13.90 14.01
C GLU A 6 -25.07 13.92 15.33
N TYR A 7 -23.97 13.15 15.40
CA TYR A 7 -23.09 13.09 16.58
C TYR A 7 -21.78 13.89 16.41
N ALA A 8 -21.56 14.50 15.24
CA ALA A 8 -20.38 15.32 15.00
C ALA A 8 -20.64 16.75 15.48
N TYR A 9 -19.69 17.32 16.23
CA TYR A 9 -19.74 18.74 16.60
C TYR A 9 -19.35 19.60 15.39
N ASP A 10 -20.13 20.65 15.15
CA ASP A 10 -19.84 21.61 14.09
C ASP A 10 -18.59 22.40 14.48
N ALA A 11 -17.52 22.24 13.69
CA ALA A 11 -16.22 22.86 13.94
C ALA A 11 -15.53 23.16 12.60
N PRO A 12 -14.80 24.28 12.49
CA PRO A 12 -13.96 24.53 11.34
C PRO A 12 -12.94 23.39 11.18
N PRO A 13 -12.50 23.08 9.93
CA PRO A 13 -11.48 22.07 9.70
C PRO A 13 -10.27 22.30 10.61
N PHE A 14 -9.92 21.30 11.42
CA PHE A 14 -8.79 21.39 12.34
C PHE A 14 -7.42 21.32 11.64
N TYR A 15 -7.40 20.86 10.39
CA TYR A 15 -6.21 20.69 9.57
C TYR A 15 -6.50 21.17 8.15
N ASP A 16 -5.49 21.71 7.48
CA ASP A 16 -5.57 22.01 6.05
C ASP A 16 -5.84 20.73 5.24
N GLU A 17 -6.54 20.86 4.11
CA GLU A 17 -6.88 19.72 3.24
C GLU A 17 -5.63 18.95 2.76
N ASP A 18 -4.49 19.62 2.68
CA ASP A 18 -3.20 19.08 2.24
C ASP A 18 -2.32 18.54 3.38
N TYR A 19 -2.80 18.53 4.64
CA TYR A 19 -2.00 18.09 5.78
C TYR A 19 -1.84 16.57 5.80
N ILE A 20 -0.70 16.10 5.30
CA ILE A 20 -0.32 14.69 5.29
C ILE A 20 0.58 14.39 6.50
N THR A 21 0.18 13.41 7.32
CA THR A 21 1.01 12.89 8.43
C THR A 21 1.67 11.56 8.05
N ASP A 22 2.69 11.13 8.78
CA ASP A 22 3.36 9.83 8.58
C ASP A 22 2.37 8.65 8.59
N LYS A 23 1.33 8.74 9.44
CA LYS A 23 0.24 7.75 9.48
C LYS A 23 -0.57 7.75 8.18
N SER A 24 -0.80 8.93 7.59
CA SER A 24 -1.44 9.09 6.28
C SER A 24 -0.54 8.53 5.16
N MET A 25 0.76 8.82 5.16
CA MET A 25 1.70 8.28 4.16
C MET A 25 1.85 6.77 4.22
N ARG A 26 1.92 6.19 5.43
CA ARG A 26 1.93 4.74 5.62
C ARG A 26 0.65 4.09 5.09
N PHE A 27 -0.50 4.71 5.33
CA PHE A 27 -1.78 4.25 4.77
C PHE A 27 -1.79 4.36 3.24
N MET A 28 -1.37 5.50 2.67
CA MET A 28 -1.26 5.67 1.22
C MET A 28 -0.32 4.65 0.59
N ALA A 29 0.84 4.39 1.20
CA ALA A 29 1.78 3.37 0.73
C ALA A 29 1.14 1.98 0.67
N LYS A 30 0.42 1.59 1.73
CA LYS A 30 -0.36 0.35 1.75
C LYS A 30 -1.36 0.30 0.59
N GLU A 31 -2.12 1.37 0.38
CA GLU A 31 -3.16 1.42 -0.63
C GLU A 31 -2.60 1.44 -2.07
N TYR A 32 -1.48 2.13 -2.32
CA TYR A 32 -0.82 2.10 -3.63
C TYR A 32 -0.26 0.71 -3.99
N ILE A 33 0.29 -0.01 -3.01
CA ILE A 33 0.72 -1.39 -3.20
C ILE A 33 -0.49 -2.28 -3.50
N ARG A 34 -1.58 -2.12 -2.74
CA ARG A 34 -2.82 -2.88 -2.91
C ARG A 34 -3.45 -2.63 -4.29
N GLU A 35 -3.61 -1.38 -4.67
CA GLU A 35 -4.11 -0.96 -5.99
C GLU A 35 -3.25 -1.55 -7.11
N SER A 36 -1.93 -1.43 -7.02
CA SER A 36 -1.05 -1.98 -8.05
C SER A 36 -1.13 -3.50 -8.15
N ALA A 37 -1.31 -4.20 -7.03
CA ALA A 37 -1.52 -5.64 -7.03
C ALA A 37 -2.87 -6.02 -7.67
N ILE A 38 -3.96 -5.34 -7.28
CA ILE A 38 -5.30 -5.56 -7.85
C ILE A 38 -5.31 -5.33 -9.37
N ASN A 39 -4.69 -4.24 -9.84
CA ASN A 39 -4.68 -3.89 -11.26
C ASN A 39 -3.90 -4.88 -12.14
N LEU A 40 -2.96 -5.64 -11.56
CA LEU A 40 -2.09 -6.55 -12.29
C LEU A 40 -2.47 -8.03 -12.12
N LEU A 41 -3.22 -8.37 -11.06
CA LEU A 41 -3.68 -9.72 -10.80
C LEU A 41 -5.07 -9.91 -11.41
N THR A 42 -5.26 -11.02 -12.12
CA THR A 42 -6.56 -11.44 -12.65
C THR A 42 -7.31 -12.33 -11.65
N ASP A 43 -8.59 -12.61 -11.92
CA ASP A 43 -9.42 -13.60 -11.21
C ASP A 43 -9.72 -13.27 -9.74
N GLU A 44 -9.90 -14.27 -8.86
CA GLU A 44 -10.31 -14.08 -7.45
C GLU A 44 -9.21 -13.55 -6.50
N LEU A 45 -7.99 -13.36 -7.02
CA LEU A 45 -6.84 -12.90 -6.23
C LEU A 45 -7.00 -11.51 -5.57
N PRO A 46 -7.60 -10.49 -6.23
CA PRO A 46 -7.73 -9.12 -5.71
C PRO A 46 -8.43 -9.02 -4.35
N HIS A 47 -9.41 -9.89 -4.07
CA HIS A 47 -10.16 -9.88 -2.80
C HIS A 47 -9.48 -10.66 -1.67
N SER A 48 -8.40 -11.38 -1.97
CA SER A 48 -7.72 -12.28 -1.03
C SER A 48 -6.35 -11.77 -0.56
N ILE A 49 -5.97 -10.57 -0.99
CA ILE A 49 -4.68 -9.97 -0.64
C ILE A 49 -4.84 -8.96 0.50
N ALA A 50 -3.89 -8.95 1.42
CA ALA A 50 -3.76 -7.91 2.44
C ALA A 50 -2.34 -7.36 2.43
N VAL A 51 -2.19 -6.06 2.65
CA VAL A 51 -0.87 -5.40 2.68
C VAL A 51 -0.63 -4.84 4.06
N GLU A 52 0.57 -5.11 4.59
CA GLU A 52 1.06 -4.56 5.85
C GLU A 52 2.38 -3.83 5.57
N VAL A 53 2.47 -2.57 5.99
CA VAL A 53 3.73 -1.82 6.00
C VAL A 53 4.39 -2.07 7.36
N GLN A 54 5.50 -2.79 7.35
CA GLN A 54 6.27 -3.11 8.55
C GLN A 54 7.06 -1.90 9.01
N ASP A 55 7.85 -1.33 8.09
CA ASP A 55 8.70 -0.17 8.33
C ASP A 55 8.38 0.93 7.32
N PHE A 56 8.40 2.16 7.82
CA PHE A 56 8.33 3.38 7.03
C PHE A 56 9.35 4.32 7.64
N ILE A 57 10.49 4.47 6.95
CA ILE A 57 11.64 5.23 7.43
C ILE A 57 11.78 6.42 6.50
N GLU A 58 11.62 7.60 7.05
CA GLU A 58 11.78 8.86 6.34
C GLU A 58 13.16 9.45 6.67
N GLU A 59 13.92 9.73 5.62
CA GLU A 59 15.24 10.36 5.65
C GLU A 59 15.19 11.64 4.81
N GLU A 60 16.21 12.49 4.87
CA GLU A 60 16.21 13.80 4.20
C GLU A 60 15.96 13.74 2.68
N ASP A 61 16.42 12.69 1.98
CA ASP A 61 16.35 12.59 0.51
C ASP A 61 15.51 11.40 0.00
N ARG A 62 14.99 10.56 0.91
CA ARG A 62 14.31 9.32 0.55
C ARG A 62 13.40 8.80 1.65
N ILE A 63 12.46 7.96 1.22
CA ILE A 63 11.63 7.14 2.09
C ILE A 63 11.91 5.67 1.79
N THR A 64 12.21 4.90 2.82
CA THR A 64 12.37 3.44 2.73
C THR A 64 11.15 2.74 3.34
N ILE A 65 10.49 1.91 2.53
CA ILE A 65 9.26 1.22 2.90
C ILE A 65 9.48 -0.28 2.80
N ASN A 66 9.28 -0.99 3.91
CA ASN A 66 9.27 -2.45 3.94
C ASN A 66 7.82 -2.92 4.12
N ALA A 67 7.30 -3.69 3.16
CA ALA A 67 5.93 -4.16 3.21
C ALA A 67 5.81 -5.67 2.92
N ILE A 68 4.79 -6.29 3.52
CA ILE A 68 4.41 -7.66 3.28
C ILE A 68 3.05 -7.67 2.59
N ILE A 69 2.96 -8.44 1.51
CA ILE A 69 1.70 -8.82 0.89
C ILE A 69 1.34 -10.22 1.37
N TYR A 70 0.22 -10.32 2.05
CA TYR A 70 -0.37 -11.57 2.51
C TYR A 70 -1.33 -12.13 1.47
N VAL A 71 -1.29 -13.45 1.30
CA VAL A 71 -2.21 -14.22 0.47
C VAL A 71 -2.71 -15.44 1.24
N LYS A 72 -3.85 -16.01 0.84
CA LYS A 72 -4.49 -17.13 1.55
C LYS A 72 -3.91 -18.50 1.21
N LYS A 73 -3.33 -18.68 0.02
CA LYS A 73 -2.82 -19.99 -0.46
C LYS A 73 -1.46 -19.85 -1.16
N ASP A 74 -0.67 -20.92 -1.14
CA ASP A 74 0.63 -20.94 -1.84
C ASP A 74 0.51 -20.78 -3.36
N SER A 75 -0.58 -21.27 -3.97
CA SER A 75 -0.84 -21.05 -5.40
C SER A 75 -0.92 -19.55 -5.74
N GLN A 76 -1.57 -18.77 -4.87
CA GLN A 76 -1.71 -17.33 -4.99
C GLN A 76 -0.36 -16.62 -4.81
N LYS A 77 0.46 -17.09 -3.86
CA LYS A 77 1.83 -16.61 -3.66
C LYS A 77 2.65 -16.80 -4.93
N GLY A 78 2.53 -17.95 -5.59
CA GLY A 78 3.18 -18.24 -6.87
C GLY A 78 2.78 -17.24 -7.97
N ILE A 79 1.47 -16.96 -8.09
CA ILE A 79 0.95 -16.02 -9.10
C ILE A 79 1.44 -14.59 -8.82
N LEU A 80 1.40 -14.16 -7.55
CA LEU A 80 1.80 -12.81 -7.15
C LEU A 80 3.30 -12.56 -7.35
N ILE A 81 4.13 -13.56 -7.07
CA ILE A 81 5.57 -13.48 -7.36
C ILE A 81 5.81 -13.50 -8.88
N GLY A 82 5.15 -14.41 -9.60
CA GLY A 82 5.33 -14.61 -11.04
C GLY A 82 6.68 -15.25 -11.38
N LYS A 83 6.82 -15.75 -12.63
CA LYS A 83 8.05 -16.40 -13.10
C LYS A 83 9.23 -15.43 -13.00
N GLY A 84 10.31 -15.83 -12.31
CA GLY A 84 11.49 -14.97 -12.12
C GLY A 84 11.23 -13.69 -11.31
N ALA A 85 10.23 -13.71 -10.43
CA ALA A 85 9.79 -12.53 -9.66
C ALA A 85 9.28 -11.37 -10.54
N SER A 86 8.87 -11.65 -11.78
CA SER A 86 8.45 -10.63 -12.75
C SER A 86 7.21 -9.84 -12.29
N MET A 87 6.21 -10.53 -11.73
CA MET A 87 4.95 -9.90 -11.32
C MET A 87 5.14 -9.00 -10.10
N ILE A 88 5.79 -9.49 -9.04
CA ILE A 88 6.07 -8.69 -7.84
C ILE A 88 6.97 -7.48 -8.15
N LYS A 89 7.94 -7.62 -9.06
CA LYS A 89 8.75 -6.48 -9.53
C LYS A 89 7.90 -5.43 -10.24
N LYS A 90 6.94 -5.86 -11.06
CA LYS A 90 6.02 -4.95 -11.76
C LYS A 90 5.10 -4.22 -10.78
N ILE A 91 4.52 -4.94 -9.81
CA ILE A 91 3.73 -4.35 -8.72
C ILE A 91 4.55 -3.32 -7.95
N GLY A 92 5.75 -3.71 -7.50
CA GLY A 92 6.63 -2.82 -6.75
C GLY A 92 7.05 -1.59 -7.55
N THR A 93 7.34 -1.74 -8.85
CA THR A 93 7.73 -0.62 -9.72
C THR A 93 6.58 0.38 -9.87
N ASN A 94 5.37 -0.10 -10.15
CA ASN A 94 4.19 0.75 -10.30
C ASN A 94 3.85 1.49 -9.00
N ALA A 95 3.80 0.78 -7.87
CA ALA A 95 3.52 1.38 -6.58
C ALA A 95 4.60 2.40 -6.18
N ARG A 96 5.89 2.07 -6.38
CA ARG A 96 7.03 2.96 -6.08
C ARG A 96 6.99 4.24 -6.91
N MET A 97 6.71 4.15 -8.22
CA MET A 97 6.60 5.35 -9.06
C MET A 97 5.46 6.25 -8.60
N LYS A 98 4.29 5.67 -8.28
CA LYS A 98 3.13 6.43 -7.79
C LYS A 98 3.44 7.11 -6.45
N MET A 99 4.07 6.40 -5.52
CA MET A 99 4.49 6.95 -4.23
C MET A 99 5.55 8.06 -4.39
N SER A 100 6.56 7.86 -5.23
CA SER A 100 7.59 8.89 -5.45
C SER A 100 7.01 10.18 -6.01
N ASN A 101 6.03 10.08 -6.91
CA ASN A 101 5.36 11.27 -7.43
C ASN A 101 4.45 11.93 -6.40
N GLN A 102 3.71 11.16 -5.60
CA GLN A 102 2.79 11.71 -4.61
C GLN A 102 3.50 12.32 -3.39
N PHE A 103 4.59 11.69 -2.95
CA PHE A 103 5.36 12.13 -1.78
C PHE A 103 6.46 13.14 -2.14
N ASP A 104 6.60 13.48 -3.42
CA ASP A 104 7.65 14.35 -3.97
C ASP A 104 9.07 13.99 -3.45
N THR A 105 9.33 12.69 -3.28
CA THR A 105 10.54 12.16 -2.65
C THR A 105 10.91 10.80 -3.25
N LYS A 106 12.20 10.46 -3.24
CA LYS A 106 12.66 9.14 -3.71
C LYS A 106 12.14 8.04 -2.79
N VAL A 107 11.52 7.00 -3.35
CA VAL A 107 11.01 5.87 -2.57
C VAL A 107 11.78 4.61 -2.88
N THR A 108 12.30 3.97 -1.84
CA THR A 108 12.79 2.59 -1.88
C THR A 108 11.71 1.68 -1.32
N LEU A 109 11.15 0.80 -2.15
CA LEU A 109 10.09 -0.13 -1.76
C LEU A 109 10.58 -1.57 -1.78
N ASN A 110 10.56 -2.22 -0.62
CA ASN A 110 10.87 -3.63 -0.47
C ASN A 110 9.59 -4.42 -0.21
N LEU A 111 9.27 -5.37 -1.10
CA LEU A 111 8.08 -6.22 -1.00
C LEU A 111 8.46 -7.65 -0.67
N LYS A 112 7.75 -8.24 0.29
CA LYS A 112 7.78 -9.68 0.58
C LYS A 112 6.38 -10.27 0.45
N VAL A 113 6.29 -11.57 0.17
CA VAL A 113 5.01 -12.28 0.07
C VAL A 113 4.97 -13.40 1.10
N LYS A 114 3.93 -13.41 1.92
CA LYS A 114 3.70 -14.45 2.92
C LYS A 114 2.31 -15.06 2.73
N VAL A 115 2.22 -16.38 2.94
CA VAL A 115 0.91 -17.01 3.10
C VAL A 115 0.48 -16.84 4.55
N SER A 116 -0.75 -16.39 4.76
CA SER A 116 -1.36 -16.27 6.09
C SER A 116 -2.81 -16.74 6.03
N ASN A 117 -3.20 -17.53 7.03
CA ASN A 117 -4.56 -18.05 7.18
C ASN A 117 -5.42 -17.17 8.11
N LYS A 118 -4.90 -16.03 8.56
CA LYS A 118 -5.67 -15.04 9.32
C LYS A 118 -6.60 -14.26 8.40
#